data_AF-A0AAD2A230-F1
#
_entry.id   AF-A0AAD2A230-F1
#
_cell.length_a   1.000
_cell.length_b   1.000
_cell.length_c   1.000
_cell.angle_alpha   90.00
_cell.angle_beta   90.00
_cell.angle_gamma   90.00
#
_symmetry.space_group_name_H-M   'P 1'
#
loop_
_entity.id
_entity.type
_entity.pdbx_description
1 polymer ?
#
loop_
_entity_poly.entity_id
_entity_poly.type
_entity_poly.pdbx_seq_one_letter_code
_entity_poly.pdbx_strand_id
1 'polypeptide(L)'
;MESEEDPVKKERVVEARARNISHNLIRDGKSDKEIYKKLGEEYGETVLYEPKFDLQTAGLWLSPLLVAGVAGGMWAYKKHRQKTNVHIMALNLVRGVPLTPREKETMLEVLTPPPSEGASYWWRRWLR
;
A
#
# COMPACT_ATOMS: atom_id res chain seq x y z
N MET A 1 -33.78 -24.87 -31.09
CA MET A 1 -34.58 -24.09 -30.11
C MET A 1 -34.01 -24.43 -28.76
N GLU A 2 -33.02 -23.66 -28.34
CA GLU A 2 -32.36 -23.85 -27.06
C GLU A 2 -33.19 -23.09 -26.02
N SER A 3 -33.66 -23.82 -25.02
CA SER A 3 -34.51 -23.28 -23.96
C SER A 3 -33.73 -22.23 -23.19
N GLU A 4 -34.03 -20.95 -23.44
CA GLU A 4 -33.65 -19.85 -22.57
C GLU A 4 -34.34 -20.07 -21.22
N GLU A 5 -33.67 -20.79 -20.33
CA GLU A 5 -34.12 -20.92 -18.95
C GLU A 5 -33.93 -19.58 -18.24
N ASP A 6 -35.05 -18.95 -17.87
CA ASP A 6 -35.08 -17.65 -17.21
C ASP A 6 -34.11 -17.59 -16.01
N PRO A 7 -33.27 -16.54 -15.91
CA PRO A 7 -32.29 -16.40 -14.82
C PRO A 7 -32.96 -16.40 -13.44
N VAL A 8 -34.16 -15.83 -13.34
CA VAL A 8 -34.98 -15.81 -12.11
C VAL A 8 -35.37 -17.23 -11.69
N LYS A 9 -35.67 -18.12 -12.63
CA LYS A 9 -36.07 -19.50 -12.32
C LYS A 9 -34.87 -20.30 -11.78
N LYS A 10 -33.67 -20.08 -12.34
CA LYS A 10 -32.43 -20.68 -11.85
C LYS A 10 -32.12 -20.23 -10.42
N GLU A 11 -32.23 -18.93 -10.14
CA GLU A 11 -32.02 -18.37 -8.80
C GLU A 11 -33.00 -18.96 -7.78
N ARG A 12 -34.30 -19.02 -8.10
CA ARG A 12 -35.33 -19.62 -7.23
C ARG A 12 -35.08 -21.10 -6.95
N VAL A 13 -34.61 -21.85 -7.94
CA VAL A 13 -34.28 -23.28 -7.78
C VAL A 13 -33.06 -23.46 -6.86
N VAL A 14 -32.04 -22.61 -6.99
CA VAL A 14 -30.87 -22.59 -6.12
C VAL A 14 -31.26 -22.23 -4.68
N GLU A 15 -32.04 -21.18 -4.47
CA GLU A 15 -32.55 -20.78 -3.15
C GLU A 15 -33.40 -21.87 -2.50
N ALA A 16 -34.28 -22.53 -3.26
CA ALA A 16 -35.10 -23.62 -2.75
C ALA A 16 -34.25 -24.83 -2.33
N ARG A 17 -33.21 -25.15 -3.12
CA ARG A 17 -32.33 -26.28 -2.83
C ARG A 17 -31.42 -26.00 -1.63
N ALA A 18 -30.85 -24.79 -1.53
CA ALA A 18 -30.03 -24.37 -0.39
C ALA A 18 -30.81 -24.47 0.93
N ARG A 19 -32.06 -23.98 0.95
CA ARG A 19 -32.96 -24.10 2.11
C ARG A 19 -33.23 -25.55 2.51
N ASN A 20 -33.46 -26.44 1.54
CA ASN A 20 -33.68 -27.86 1.81
C ASN A 20 -32.43 -28.54 2.39
N ILE A 21 -31.24 -28.20 1.91
CA ILE A 21 -29.99 -28.75 2.43
C ILE A 21 -29.72 -28.27 3.85
N SER A 22 -29.87 -26.98 4.13
CA SER A 22 -29.74 -26.45 5.49
C SER A 22 -30.71 -27.14 6.44
N HIS A 23 -31.98 -27.29 6.05
CA HIS A 23 -32.99 -27.95 6.88
C HIS A 23 -32.67 -29.44 7.16
N ASN A 24 -32.21 -30.19 6.15
CA ASN A 24 -31.84 -31.59 6.33
C ASN A 24 -30.62 -31.76 7.24
N LEU A 25 -29.59 -30.93 7.08
CA LEU A 25 -28.37 -31.02 7.88
C LEU A 25 -28.57 -30.62 9.34
N ILE A 26 -29.45 -29.63 9.61
CA ILE A 26 -29.87 -29.28 10.98
C ILE A 26 -30.58 -30.46 11.64
N ARG A 27 -31.48 -31.13 10.89
CA ARG A 27 -32.20 -32.31 11.39
C ARG A 27 -31.27 -33.50 11.67
N ASP A 28 -30.18 -33.62 10.91
CA ASP A 28 -29.15 -34.65 11.09
C ASP A 28 -28.18 -34.34 12.25
N GLY A 29 -28.35 -33.23 12.97
CA GLY A 29 -27.52 -32.83 14.11
C GLY A 29 -26.11 -32.38 13.74
N LYS A 30 -25.88 -32.02 12.46
CA LYS A 30 -24.58 -31.55 11.94
C LYS A 30 -24.25 -30.17 12.49
N SER A 31 -22.97 -29.93 12.80
CA SER A 31 -22.49 -28.60 13.24
C SER A 31 -22.54 -27.59 12.09
N ASP A 32 -22.88 -26.33 12.39
CA ASP A 32 -22.96 -25.21 11.46
C ASP A 32 -21.78 -25.12 10.48
N LYS A 33 -20.56 -25.41 10.94
CA LYS A 33 -19.36 -25.41 10.07
C LYS A 33 -19.42 -26.43 8.94
N GLU A 34 -19.99 -27.62 9.18
CA GLU A 34 -20.19 -28.63 8.14
C GLU A 34 -21.31 -28.23 7.17
N ILE A 35 -22.32 -27.51 7.65
CA ILE A 35 -23.41 -26.95 6.83
C ILE A 35 -22.84 -25.93 5.85
N TYR A 36 -22.04 -24.97 6.34
CA TYR A 36 -21.40 -23.97 5.48
C TYR A 36 -20.39 -24.59 4.52
N LYS A 37 -19.63 -25.60 4.95
CA LYS A 37 -18.71 -26.32 4.06
C LYS A 37 -19.44 -26.99 2.89
N LYS A 38 -20.53 -27.69 3.16
CA LYS A 38 -21.31 -28.39 2.13
C LYS A 38 -22.04 -27.43 1.18
N LEU A 39 -22.52 -26.29 1.70
CA LEU A 39 -23.07 -25.22 0.87
C LEU A 39 -22.02 -24.59 -0.04
N GLY A 40 -20.76 -24.47 0.40
CA GLY A 40 -19.69 -23.90 -0.41
C GLY A 40 -19.16 -24.84 -1.48
N GLU A 41 -19.19 -26.15 -1.22
CA GLU A 41 -18.82 -27.18 -2.19
C GLU A 41 -19.88 -27.35 -3.30
N GLU A 42 -21.19 -27.30 -2.97
CA GLU A 42 -22.27 -27.53 -3.96
C GLU A 42 -22.74 -26.28 -4.73
N TYR A 43 -22.66 -25.07 -4.13
CA TYR A 43 -23.20 -23.84 -4.74
C TYR A 43 -22.15 -22.82 -5.18
N GLY A 44 -20.87 -23.14 -4.95
CA GLY A 44 -19.77 -22.24 -5.28
C GLY A 44 -19.64 -21.07 -4.31
N GLU A 45 -18.48 -20.40 -4.39
CA GLU A 45 -18.04 -19.37 -3.43
C GLU A 45 -18.92 -18.11 -3.40
N THR A 46 -19.86 -17.97 -4.34
CA THR A 46 -20.74 -16.80 -4.49
C THR A 46 -21.96 -16.83 -3.55
N VAL A 47 -22.37 -18.00 -3.04
CA VAL A 47 -23.56 -18.12 -2.15
C VAL A 47 -23.23 -17.88 -0.67
N LEU A 48 -21.96 -18.02 -0.26
CA LEU A 48 -21.54 -17.91 1.15
C LEU A 48 -21.04 -16.53 1.58
N TYR A 49 -20.96 -15.54 0.68
CA TYR A 49 -20.49 -14.18 0.99
C TYR A 49 -19.10 -14.09 1.67
N GLU A 50 -18.30 -15.16 1.70
CA GLU A 50 -16.93 -15.14 2.20
C GLU A 50 -15.94 -15.32 1.04
N PRO A 51 -15.49 -14.22 0.40
CA PRO A 51 -14.39 -14.30 -0.53
C PRO A 51 -13.14 -14.73 0.25
N LYS A 52 -12.65 -15.95 0.01
CA LYS A 52 -11.39 -16.40 0.58
C LYS A 52 -10.27 -15.51 0.04
N PHE A 53 -9.39 -15.06 0.93
CA PHE A 53 -8.29 -14.17 0.58
C PHE A 53 -7.36 -14.86 -0.43
N ASP A 54 -7.51 -14.53 -1.71
CA ASP A 54 -6.69 -15.10 -2.78
C ASP A 54 -5.30 -14.44 -2.77
N LEU A 55 -4.26 -15.26 -2.63
CA LEU A 55 -2.88 -14.82 -2.68
C LEU A 55 -2.53 -14.19 -4.03
N GLN A 56 -3.22 -14.57 -5.12
CA GLN A 56 -3.04 -13.93 -6.43
C GLN A 56 -3.51 -12.47 -6.41
N THR A 57 -4.60 -12.19 -5.69
CA THR A 57 -5.15 -10.84 -5.54
C THR A 57 -4.38 -10.04 -4.49
N ALA A 58 -3.85 -10.69 -3.45
CA ALA A 58 -3.06 -10.05 -2.39
C ALA A 58 -1.84 -9.28 -2.94
N GLY A 59 -1.20 -9.81 -4.00
CA GLY A 59 -0.12 -9.10 -4.70
C GLY A 59 -0.57 -7.76 -5.29
N LEU A 60 -1.79 -7.70 -5.83
CA LEU A 60 -2.38 -6.46 -6.35
C LEU A 60 -2.63 -5.44 -5.22
N TRP A 61 -3.11 -5.91 -4.07
CA TRP A 61 -3.33 -5.06 -2.89
C TRP A 61 -2.03 -4.49 -2.31
N LEU A 62 -0.91 -5.19 -2.45
CA LEU A 62 0.40 -4.72 -1.99
C LEU A 62 1.12 -3.80 -2.99
N SER A 63 0.69 -3.77 -4.25
CA SER A 63 1.31 -2.95 -5.30
C SER A 63 1.43 -1.46 -4.94
N PRO A 64 0.39 -0.77 -4.43
CA PRO A 64 0.51 0.64 -4.05
C PRO A 64 1.57 0.89 -2.99
N LEU A 65 1.73 -0.05 -2.05
CA LEU A 65 2.68 0.04 -0.95
C LEU A 65 4.13 -0.15 -1.43
N LEU A 66 4.34 -1.07 -2.37
CA LEU A 66 5.62 -1.25 -3.05
C LEU A 66 6.02 0.01 -3.84
N VAL A 67 5.10 0.55 -4.65
CA VAL A 67 5.37 1.76 -5.45
C VAL A 67 5.71 2.95 -4.55
N ALA A 68 4.95 3.16 -3.48
CA ALA A 68 5.23 4.21 -2.50
C ALA A 68 6.60 4.01 -1.83
N GLY A 69 6.95 2.77 -1.46
CA GLY A 69 8.24 2.43 -0.87
C GLY A 69 9.42 2.74 -1.79
N VAL A 70 9.34 2.34 -3.07
CA VAL A 70 10.38 2.61 -4.06
C VAL A 70 10.53 4.12 -4.29
N ALA A 71 9.42 4.82 -4.54
CA ALA A 71 9.45 6.27 -4.77
C ALA A 71 9.99 7.04 -3.56
N GLY A 72 9.54 6.70 -2.35
CA GLY A 72 10.03 7.27 -1.10
C GLY A 72 11.52 6.99 -0.87
N GLY A 73 11.96 5.76 -1.11
CA GLY A 73 13.37 5.36 -1.02
C GLY A 73 14.27 6.14 -1.99
N MET A 74 13.85 6.26 -3.25
CA MET A 74 14.57 7.05 -4.26
C MET A 74 14.68 8.53 -3.87
N TRP A 75 13.58 9.12 -3.38
CA TRP A 75 13.57 10.52 -2.94
C TRP A 75 14.50 10.74 -1.73
N ALA A 76 14.43 9.86 -0.72
CA ALA A 76 15.29 9.93 0.46
C ALA A 76 16.76 9.78 0.08
N TYR A 77 17.09 8.83 -0.80
CA TYR A 77 18.45 8.63 -1.29
C TYR A 77 18.98 9.85 -2.04
N LYS A 78 18.18 10.40 -2.97
CA LYS A 78 18.53 11.62 -3.72
C LYS A 78 18.73 12.80 -2.76
N LYS A 79 17.83 12.99 -1.80
CA LYS A 79 17.91 14.06 -0.80
C LYS A 79 19.17 13.94 0.05
N HIS A 80 19.54 12.72 0.45
CA HIS A 80 20.75 12.46 1.22
C HIS A 80 22.02 12.80 0.41
N ARG A 81 22.09 12.39 -0.87
CA ARG A 81 23.23 12.68 -1.77
C ARG A 81 23.42 14.17 -2.07
N GLN A 82 22.36 14.98 -2.08
CA GLN A 82 22.43 16.40 -2.41
C GLN A 82 23.16 17.24 -1.34
N LYS A 83 23.09 16.85 -0.06
CA LYS A 83 23.72 17.61 1.03
C LYS A 83 25.26 17.55 1.03
N THR A 84 25.84 16.58 0.33
CA THR A 84 27.30 16.32 0.34
C THR A 84 28.04 17.07 -0.78
N ASN A 85 27.39 17.45 -1.88
CA ASN A 85 28.12 17.92 -3.06
C ASN A 85 28.58 19.39 -2.99
N VAL A 86 27.79 20.30 -2.42
CA VAL A 86 28.12 21.74 -2.43
C VAL A 86 29.27 22.10 -1.47
N HIS A 87 29.23 21.57 -0.23
CA HIS A 87 30.28 21.81 0.76
C HIS A 87 31.63 21.21 0.32
N ILE A 88 31.61 19.99 -0.24
CA ILE A 88 32.82 19.33 -0.74
C ILE A 88 33.37 20.07 -1.96
N MET A 89 32.52 20.62 -2.84
CA MET A 89 32.94 21.40 -3.99
C MET A 89 33.54 22.76 -3.58
N ALA A 90 32.94 23.46 -2.62
CA ALA A 90 33.48 24.70 -2.06
C ALA A 90 34.83 24.48 -1.35
N LEU A 91 34.97 23.42 -0.55
CA LEU A 91 36.25 23.06 0.07
C LEU A 91 37.34 22.74 -0.96
N ASN A 92 36.98 22.12 -2.08
CA ASN A 92 37.95 21.74 -3.11
C ASN A 92 38.47 22.97 -3.88
N LEU A 93 37.62 23.97 -4.13
CA LEU A 93 38.01 25.24 -4.74
C LEU A 93 38.97 26.04 -3.85
N VAL A 94 38.80 25.95 -2.54
CA VAL A 94 39.60 26.68 -1.55
C VAL A 94 40.95 26.02 -1.26
N ARG A 95 41.09 24.70 -1.42
CA ARG A 95 42.32 23.96 -1.09
C ARG A 95 43.59 24.45 -1.80
N GLY A 96 43.45 25.13 -2.94
CA GLY A 96 44.58 25.69 -3.71
C GLY A 96 44.96 27.14 -3.36
N VAL A 97 44.23 27.80 -2.45
CA VAL A 97 44.42 29.21 -2.10
C VAL A 97 45.14 29.32 -0.75
N PRO A 98 46.23 30.09 -0.62
CA PRO A 98 46.88 30.33 0.66
C PRO A 98 45.99 31.21 1.56
N LEU A 99 45.19 30.59 2.43
CA LEU A 99 44.34 31.29 3.40
C LEU A 99 45.02 31.42 4.77
N THR A 100 44.96 32.61 5.34
CA THR A 100 45.36 32.90 6.73
C THR A 100 44.36 32.31 7.74
N PRO A 101 44.74 32.07 9.01
CA PRO A 101 43.85 31.44 10.00
C PRO A 101 42.53 32.18 10.22
N ARG A 102 42.53 33.51 10.16
CA ARG A 102 41.32 34.34 10.33
C ARG A 102 40.38 34.24 9.13
N GLU A 103 40.94 34.21 7.91
CA GLU A 103 40.13 34.06 6.69
C GLU A 103 39.43 32.69 6.65
N LYS A 104 40.04 31.65 7.21
CA LYS A 104 39.40 30.33 7.33
C LYS A 104 38.16 30.35 8.23
N GLU A 105 38.20 31.09 9.34
CA GLU A 105 37.06 31.23 10.26
C GLU A 105 35.91 31.99 9.60
N THR A 106 36.20 33.13 8.98
CA THR A 106 35.19 33.94 8.29
C THR A 106 34.57 33.18 7.11
N MET A 107 35.37 32.39 6.41
CA MET A 107 34.90 31.59 5.29
C MET A 107 34.07 30.38 5.73
N LEU A 108 34.42 29.74 6.86
CA LEU A 108 33.60 28.68 7.45
C LEU A 108 32.20 29.19 7.79
N GLU A 109 32.12 30.37 8.41
CA GLU A 109 30.87 31.04 8.77
C GLU A 109 29.98 31.31 7.55
N VAL A 110 30.56 31.90 6.49
CA VAL A 110 29.83 32.24 5.25
C VAL A 110 29.35 31.00 4.48
N LEU A 111 30.10 29.90 4.53
CA LEU A 111 29.77 28.65 3.81
C LEU A 111 28.75 27.76 4.54
N THR A 112 28.53 27.96 5.84
CA THR A 112 27.45 27.26 6.57
C THR A 112 26.09 27.82 6.15
N PRO A 113 25.21 27.03 5.50
CA PRO A 113 23.88 27.51 5.15
C PRO A 113 23.06 27.76 6.43
N PRO A 114 22.18 28.78 6.45
CA PRO A 114 21.19 28.92 7.51
C PRO A 114 20.35 27.63 7.57
N PRO A 115 19.87 27.23 8.76
CA PRO A 115 19.10 26.01 8.94
C PRO A 115 17.98 25.98 7.89
N SER A 116 17.93 24.91 7.10
CA SER A 116 17.02 24.83 5.96
C SER A 116 15.57 24.93 6.44
N GLU A 117 14.91 26.06 6.19
CA GLU A 117 13.45 26.24 6.37
C GLU A 117 12.61 25.41 5.37
N GLY A 118 13.25 24.49 4.65
CA GLY A 118 12.67 23.65 3.61
C GLY A 118 11.83 22.51 4.17
N ALA A 119 10.66 22.85 4.70
CA ALA A 119 9.48 21.99 4.85
C ALA A 119 8.31 22.76 5.50
N SER A 120 8.55 23.91 6.12
CA SER A 120 7.63 24.44 7.13
C SER A 120 6.45 25.25 6.57
N TYR A 121 6.61 25.93 5.43
CA TYR A 121 5.57 26.82 4.89
C TYR A 121 4.28 26.06 4.50
N TRP A 122 4.42 24.88 3.91
CA TRP A 122 3.27 24.06 3.50
C TRP A 122 2.53 23.45 4.70
N TRP A 123 3.27 23.02 5.73
CA TRP A 123 2.71 22.49 6.98
C TRP A 123 2.00 23.55 7.83
N ARG A 124 2.52 24.78 7.88
CA ARG A 124 1.86 25.88 8.61
C ARG A 124 0.53 26.33 8.00
N ARG A 125 0.36 26.16 6.69
CA ARG A 125 -0.89 26.52 5.99
C ARG A 125 -2.01 25.51 6.21
N TRP A 126 -1.68 24.26 6.50
CA TRP A 126 -2.67 23.20 6.74
C TRP A 126 -3.20 23.17 8.18
N LEU A 127 -2.47 23.80 9.11
CA LEU A 127 -2.80 23.89 10.53
C LEU A 127 -3.51 25.20 10.91
N ARG A 128 -3.95 26.00 9.94
CA ARG A 128 -4.62 27.28 10.15
C ARG A 128 -6.06 27.26 9.62
#